data_AF-A0A3P9K4Q9-F1
#
_entry.id   AF-A0A3P9K4Q9-F1
#
_cell.length_a   1.000
_cell.length_b   1.000
_cell.length_c   1.000
_cell.angle_alpha   90.00
_cell.angle_beta   90.00
_cell.angle_gamma   90.00
#
_symmetry.space_group_name_H-M   'P 1'
#
loop_
_entity.id
_entity.type
_entity.pdbx_description
1 polymer ?
#
loop_
_entity_poly.entity_id
_entity_poly.type
_entity_poly.pdbx_seq_one_letter_code
_entity_poly.pdbx_strand_id
1 'polypeptide(L)'
;MDCYFRMVLDCCELECSAGKCQGVGGILVVTMVTSFIVMYSSSISKDGSPPRSPLSSPRRNPPVSATSRAALVGYTSVMDRKPLRMHCKTCSLVTSSGQLTGHRRGGEIDQSDCVIRMNDAPTKGFQQDVGQRTDVRVVAHSSLQRVLQSRQQLLNGSQVLIFWGPSSCMRRDGRGQIYNTLRLMNQLLPKLRLFVISRIKMLKFDESFKEETGIDRKTSNSWLSTGWFTMAIALELCDMINLYGMVPPDFCRSSSHLTVPYHYYEPWGPDECSMYLSHERSRHGSHHRFITEKMVFSNWARTLNIHFYQPDWEPAATMTGGNSSAPARSGDPRYRPSQRASGNLWTVSREQISSLATVNVLGSRRTEQAVNRTLRHLAE
;
A
#
# COMPACT_ATOMS: atom_id res chain seq x y z
N MET A 1 7.58 -25.60 14.13
CA MET A 1 7.32 -24.62 13.05
C MET A 1 5.87 -24.64 12.55
N ASP A 2 4.96 -25.41 13.17
CA ASP A 2 3.59 -25.66 12.64
C ASP A 2 2.44 -24.72 13.10
N CYS A 3 2.71 -23.66 13.86
CA CYS A 3 1.66 -22.67 14.20
C CYS A 3 1.55 -21.51 13.22
N TYR A 4 2.63 -21.19 12.48
CA TYR A 4 2.64 -20.07 11.52
C TYR A 4 1.83 -20.39 10.26
N PHE A 5 1.88 -21.65 9.81
CA PHE A 5 1.19 -22.11 8.60
C PHE A 5 -0.34 -22.15 8.79
N ARG A 6 -0.82 -22.42 10.01
CA ARG A 6 -2.27 -22.56 10.30
C ARG A 6 -3.02 -21.22 10.25
N MET A 7 -2.41 -20.13 10.73
CA MET A 7 -3.05 -18.79 10.67
C MET A 7 -3.08 -18.22 9.24
N VAL A 8 -2.04 -18.52 8.44
CA VAL A 8 -1.97 -18.13 7.02
C VAL A 8 -2.96 -18.96 6.20
N LEU A 9 -3.07 -20.27 6.44
CA LEU A 9 -4.06 -21.13 5.78
C LEU A 9 -5.51 -20.76 6.17
N ASP A 10 -5.81 -20.47 7.43
CA ASP A 10 -7.19 -20.13 7.85
C ASP A 10 -7.69 -18.79 7.24
N CYS A 11 -6.81 -17.82 6.92
CA CYS A 11 -7.18 -16.63 6.13
C CYS A 11 -7.05 -16.86 4.59
N CYS A 12 -6.30 -17.86 4.08
CA CYS A 12 -6.14 -18.18 2.64
C CYS A 12 -7.15 -19.20 2.09
N GLU A 13 -7.61 -20.19 2.87
CA GLU A 13 -8.53 -21.24 2.40
C GLU A 13 -9.93 -20.72 2.04
N LEU A 14 -10.29 -19.52 2.52
CA LEU A 14 -11.54 -18.85 2.15
C LEU A 14 -11.56 -18.34 0.69
N GLU A 15 -10.43 -18.27 -0.03
CA GLU A 15 -10.36 -17.74 -1.40
C GLU A 15 -10.07 -18.77 -2.51
N CYS A 16 -10.00 -20.09 -2.22
CA CYS A 16 -9.54 -21.07 -3.24
C CYS A 16 -10.51 -22.21 -3.62
N SER A 17 -11.80 -22.16 -3.30
CA SER A 17 -12.74 -23.17 -3.80
C SER A 17 -14.10 -22.60 -4.17
N ALA A 18 -14.26 -22.22 -5.45
CA ALA A 18 -15.56 -22.21 -6.12
C ALA A 18 -15.37 -22.33 -7.63
N GLY A 19 -14.87 -23.49 -8.08
CA GLY A 19 -14.95 -23.92 -9.46
C GLY A 19 -15.93 -25.07 -9.59
N LYS A 20 -17.16 -24.81 -10.07
CA LYS A 20 -17.92 -25.67 -11.00
C LYS A 20 -19.29 -25.06 -11.37
N CYS A 21 -19.58 -25.13 -12.66
CA CYS A 21 -20.80 -24.75 -13.35
C CYS A 21 -22.03 -25.60 -12.99
N GLN A 22 -23.20 -24.96 -12.96
CA GLN A 22 -24.57 -25.39 -13.32
C GLN A 22 -25.46 -24.19 -12.94
N GLY A 23 -26.42 -23.66 -13.70
CA GLY A 23 -27.28 -24.17 -14.75
C GLY A 23 -28.28 -23.04 -15.07
N VAL A 24 -28.86 -23.13 -16.27
CA VAL A 24 -29.73 -22.14 -16.90
C VAL A 24 -31.04 -21.94 -16.13
N GLY A 25 -31.50 -20.69 -15.99
CA GLY A 25 -32.88 -20.38 -15.59
C GLY A 25 -33.03 -19.05 -14.85
N GLY A 26 -33.32 -17.96 -15.57
CA GLY A 26 -33.61 -16.67 -14.92
C GLY A 26 -33.51 -15.41 -15.78
N ILE A 27 -33.59 -15.51 -17.10
CA ILE A 27 -33.82 -14.35 -17.96
C ILE A 27 -35.33 -14.35 -18.23
N LEU A 28 -36.10 -13.48 -17.55
CA LEU A 28 -37.40 -12.92 -18.02
C LEU A 28 -38.19 -12.08 -16.98
N VAL A 29 -37.59 -11.46 -15.95
CA VAL A 29 -38.37 -10.61 -15.00
C VAL A 29 -37.82 -9.19 -14.79
N VAL A 30 -36.68 -8.81 -15.36
CA VAL A 30 -36.06 -7.49 -15.06
C VAL A 30 -36.44 -6.36 -16.04
N THR A 31 -37.20 -6.61 -17.09
CA THR A 31 -37.49 -5.60 -18.13
C THR A 31 -38.79 -4.80 -17.96
N MET A 32 -39.57 -5.01 -16.88
CA MET A 32 -40.87 -4.32 -16.69
C MET A 32 -40.91 -3.22 -15.61
N VAL A 33 -39.80 -2.93 -14.91
CA VAL A 33 -39.81 -1.94 -13.80
C VAL A 33 -39.10 -0.62 -14.15
N THR A 34 -38.39 -0.53 -15.28
CA THR A 34 -37.64 0.68 -15.66
C THR A 34 -38.44 1.69 -16.49
N SER A 35 -39.66 1.37 -16.92
CA SER A 35 -40.44 2.25 -17.81
C SER A 35 -41.45 3.17 -17.11
N PHE A 36 -41.59 3.10 -15.78
CA PHE A 36 -42.57 3.93 -15.04
C PHE A 36 -41.98 5.17 -14.35
N ILE A 37 -40.66 5.34 -14.32
CA ILE A 37 -40.00 6.48 -13.61
C ILE A 37 -39.72 7.68 -14.55
N VAL A 38 -39.84 7.51 -15.87
CA VAL A 38 -39.48 8.57 -16.85
C VAL A 38 -40.66 9.47 -17.26
N MET A 39 -41.88 9.22 -16.79
CA MET A 39 -43.07 10.00 -17.16
C MET A 39 -43.57 10.99 -16.09
N TYR A 40 -42.84 11.20 -14.99
CA TYR A 40 -43.28 12.10 -13.91
C TYR A 40 -42.33 13.26 -13.56
N SER A 41 -41.38 13.59 -14.44
CA SER A 41 -40.50 14.75 -14.24
C SER A 41 -40.46 15.66 -15.47
N SER A 42 -41.64 16.00 -15.99
CA SER A 42 -41.78 17.01 -17.04
C SER A 42 -43.03 17.86 -16.79
N SER A 43 -42.98 18.74 -15.79
CA SER A 43 -43.89 19.91 -15.67
C SER A 43 -43.39 20.80 -14.52
N ILE A 44 -42.70 21.88 -14.86
CA ILE A 44 -42.81 23.24 -14.29
C ILE A 44 -41.56 24.01 -14.73
N SER A 45 -41.77 25.00 -15.59
CA SER A 45 -40.80 26.03 -15.94
C SER A 45 -41.55 27.32 -16.26
N LYS A 46 -40.87 28.44 -16.01
CA LYS A 46 -41.19 29.88 -16.16
C LYS A 46 -41.60 30.56 -14.85
N ASP A 47 -41.14 31.77 -14.52
CA ASP A 47 -40.26 32.75 -15.17
C ASP A 47 -39.73 33.71 -14.08
N GLY A 48 -38.57 34.36 -14.26
CA GLY A 48 -38.11 35.42 -13.35
C GLY A 48 -36.66 35.84 -13.54
N SER A 49 -36.45 36.95 -14.24
CA SER A 49 -35.16 37.63 -14.47
C SER A 49 -34.59 38.29 -13.20
N PRO A 50 -33.24 38.35 -13.02
CA PRO A 50 -32.65 39.03 -11.86
C PRO A 50 -32.22 40.48 -12.19
N PRO A 51 -32.27 41.42 -11.22
CA PRO A 51 -31.73 42.76 -11.40
C PRO A 51 -30.21 42.80 -11.14
N ARG A 52 -29.53 43.72 -11.84
CA ARG A 52 -28.10 44.04 -11.72
C ARG A 52 -27.75 44.55 -10.31
N SER A 53 -26.62 44.11 -9.77
CA SER A 53 -25.98 44.69 -8.57
C SER A 53 -24.64 45.34 -8.94
N PRO A 54 -24.17 46.37 -8.21
CA PRO A 54 -23.00 47.17 -8.60
C PRO A 54 -21.66 46.54 -8.19
N LEU A 55 -20.64 46.94 -8.93
CA LEU A 55 -19.22 46.61 -8.78
C LEU A 55 -18.73 46.90 -7.34
N SER A 56 -18.21 45.87 -6.66
CA SER A 56 -17.48 46.01 -5.39
C SER A 56 -16.01 45.64 -5.55
N SER A 57 -15.18 46.40 -4.85
CA SER A 57 -13.71 46.48 -4.91
C SER A 57 -12.97 45.20 -4.47
N PRO A 58 -11.70 45.01 -4.86
CA PRO A 58 -10.97 43.79 -4.54
C PRO A 58 -10.61 43.75 -3.06
N ARG A 59 -11.21 42.79 -2.34
CA ARG A 59 -10.78 42.39 -0.99
C ARG A 59 -9.38 41.81 -1.08
N ARG A 60 -8.41 42.44 -0.43
CA ARG A 60 -7.09 41.85 -0.19
C ARG A 60 -7.28 40.55 0.60
N ASN A 61 -6.96 39.42 -0.02
CA ASN A 61 -6.84 38.16 0.69
C ASN A 61 -5.69 38.28 1.72
N PRO A 62 -5.89 37.90 2.99
CA PRO A 62 -4.78 37.81 3.92
C PRO A 62 -3.80 36.72 3.44
N PRO A 63 -2.51 36.81 3.80
CA PRO A 63 -1.50 35.88 3.33
C PRO A 63 -1.86 34.47 3.81
N VAL A 64 -1.89 33.52 2.87
CA VAL A 64 -2.02 32.08 3.16
C VAL A 64 -0.80 31.66 3.98
N SER A 65 -0.98 31.57 5.29
CA SER A 65 0.01 31.07 6.23
C SER A 65 -0.44 29.72 6.78
N ALA A 66 0.55 28.82 6.88
CA ALA A 66 0.53 27.43 7.35
C ALA A 66 -0.04 26.39 6.38
N THR A 67 0.87 25.61 5.81
CA THR A 67 0.67 24.31 5.17
C THR A 67 -0.25 23.43 6.03
N SER A 68 -1.55 23.46 5.76
CA SER A 68 -2.50 22.52 6.34
C SER A 68 -2.07 21.13 5.91
N ARG A 69 -1.54 20.31 6.83
CA ARG A 69 -1.26 18.89 6.60
C ARG A 69 -2.54 18.23 6.07
N ALA A 70 -2.60 18.01 4.77
CA ALA A 70 -3.77 17.43 4.12
C ALA A 70 -4.10 16.09 4.77
N ALA A 71 -5.39 15.80 4.91
CA ALA A 71 -5.82 14.52 5.43
C ALA A 71 -5.59 13.44 4.36
N LEU A 72 -4.79 12.42 4.66
CA LEU A 72 -4.60 11.27 3.79
C LEU A 72 -5.85 10.38 3.87
N VAL A 73 -6.61 10.36 2.78
CA VAL A 73 -7.89 9.65 2.70
C VAL A 73 -7.67 8.15 2.64
N GLY A 74 -8.42 7.41 3.48
CA GLY A 74 -8.39 5.95 3.47
C GLY A 74 -7.44 5.33 4.49
N TYR A 75 -6.67 6.12 5.22
CA TYR A 75 -5.89 5.70 6.39
C TYR A 75 -6.62 6.13 7.65
N THR A 76 -7.32 5.20 8.29
CA THR A 76 -8.24 5.53 9.38
C THR A 76 -7.69 5.06 10.71
N SER A 77 -7.68 5.97 11.69
CA SER A 77 -7.38 5.67 13.09
C SER A 77 -8.29 4.55 13.61
N VAL A 78 -7.71 3.59 14.34
CA VAL A 78 -8.44 2.44 14.91
C VAL A 78 -9.49 2.88 15.93
N MET A 79 -9.23 3.97 16.67
CA MET A 79 -10.10 4.44 17.76
C MET A 79 -11.16 5.42 17.29
N ASP A 80 -10.75 6.58 16.78
CA ASP A 80 -11.64 7.71 16.50
C ASP A 80 -12.01 7.82 15.01
N ARG A 81 -11.54 6.89 14.17
CA ARG A 81 -11.82 6.80 12.73
C ARG A 81 -11.41 8.03 11.94
N LYS A 82 -10.62 8.93 12.52
CA LYS A 82 -10.12 10.10 11.83
C LYS A 82 -9.08 9.71 10.79
N PRO A 83 -9.01 10.46 9.67
CA PRO A 83 -7.97 10.25 8.68
C PRO A 83 -6.59 10.62 9.26
N LEU A 84 -5.55 9.97 8.76
CA LEU A 84 -4.17 10.36 9.06
C LEU A 84 -3.90 11.78 8.52
N ARG A 85 -3.37 12.66 9.37
CA ARG A 85 -2.92 14.00 8.98
C ARG A 85 -1.42 14.11 9.21
N MET A 86 -0.65 14.03 8.13
CA MET A 86 0.80 14.04 8.17
C MET A 86 1.33 14.45 6.79
N HIS A 87 2.45 15.16 6.77
CA HIS A 87 3.18 15.54 5.56
C HIS A 87 4.64 15.76 5.96
N CYS A 88 5.56 15.38 5.09
CA CYS A 88 7.01 15.45 5.28
C CYS A 88 7.62 16.02 3.98
N LYS A 89 8.64 16.87 4.05
CA LYS A 89 9.30 17.33 2.81
C LYS A 89 10.20 16.23 2.29
N THR A 90 11.04 15.67 3.15
CA THR A 90 11.95 14.58 2.79
C THR A 90 11.68 13.34 3.62
N CYS A 91 11.53 12.21 2.93
CA CYS A 91 11.36 10.91 3.57
C CYS A 91 12.54 9.99 3.27
N SER A 92 13.03 9.31 4.30
CA SER A 92 13.87 8.11 4.12
C SER A 92 12.99 6.87 4.23
N LEU A 93 12.76 6.20 3.12
CA LEU A 93 12.07 4.92 3.06
C LEU A 93 13.12 3.80 3.12
N VAL A 94 13.17 3.10 4.25
CA VAL A 94 14.15 2.04 4.49
C VAL A 94 13.49 0.69 4.24
N THR A 95 13.95 -0.05 3.23
CA THR A 95 13.46 -1.41 2.98
C THR A 95 13.97 -2.39 4.05
N SER A 96 13.75 -3.67 3.84
CA SER A 96 14.32 -4.72 4.69
C SER A 96 15.52 -5.43 4.06
N SER A 97 15.96 -5.03 2.86
CA SER A 97 16.98 -5.76 2.08
C SER A 97 18.33 -5.87 2.81
N GLY A 98 19.03 -6.99 2.60
CA GLY A 98 20.41 -7.18 3.05
C GLY A 98 21.42 -6.22 2.43
N GLN A 99 21.08 -5.55 1.32
CA GLN A 99 21.89 -4.52 0.68
C GLN A 99 22.21 -3.34 1.61
N LEU A 100 21.46 -3.16 2.70
CA LEU A 100 21.71 -2.11 3.68
C LEU A 100 22.97 -2.35 4.53
N THR A 101 23.43 -3.60 4.64
CA THR A 101 24.45 -4.02 5.60
C THR A 101 25.85 -3.50 5.24
N GLY A 102 26.57 -2.94 6.22
CA GLY A 102 27.96 -2.50 6.09
C GLY A 102 28.17 -1.14 5.41
N HIS A 103 27.10 -0.46 4.97
CA HIS A 103 27.19 0.84 4.29
C HIS A 103 27.24 2.04 5.24
N ARG A 104 26.90 1.86 6.53
CA ARG A 104 26.99 2.87 7.60
C ARG A 104 26.25 4.18 7.34
N ARG A 105 25.08 4.12 6.70
CA ARG A 105 24.27 5.31 6.35
C ARG A 105 23.17 5.65 7.33
N GLY A 106 23.16 5.03 8.51
CA GLY A 106 22.14 5.27 9.51
C GLY A 106 22.05 6.72 9.96
N GLY A 107 23.18 7.42 10.05
CA GLY A 107 23.21 8.85 10.36
C GLY A 107 22.61 9.73 9.26
N GLU A 108 22.66 9.32 8.00
CA GLU A 108 22.04 10.03 6.88
C GLU A 108 20.53 9.76 6.81
N ILE A 109 20.12 8.50 6.99
CA ILE A 109 18.71 8.10 7.06
C ILE A 109 17.96 8.93 8.13
N ASP A 110 18.56 9.08 9.31
CA ASP A 110 17.97 9.80 10.43
C ASP A 110 17.93 11.35 10.22
N GLN A 111 18.51 11.89 9.14
CA GLN A 111 18.45 13.34 8.85
C GLN A 111 17.18 13.78 8.09
N SER A 112 16.43 12.84 7.51
CA SER A 112 15.18 13.17 6.79
C SER A 112 14.12 13.77 7.71
N ASP A 113 13.03 14.35 7.20
CA ASP A 113 11.92 14.77 8.06
C ASP A 113 11.19 13.56 8.66
N CYS A 114 11.05 12.49 7.87
CA CYS A 114 10.35 11.28 8.24
C CYS A 114 11.14 10.04 7.83
N VAL A 115 11.27 9.07 8.74
CA VAL A 115 11.83 7.74 8.44
C VAL A 115 10.70 6.71 8.41
N ILE A 116 10.54 6.05 7.25
CA ILE A 116 9.50 5.06 7.00
C ILE A 116 10.12 3.66 6.99
N ARG A 117 9.58 2.73 7.79
CA ARG A 117 10.03 1.34 7.89
C ARG A 117 8.88 0.36 7.68
N MET A 118 9.22 -0.91 7.47
CA MET A 118 8.24 -1.96 7.18
C MET A 118 8.26 -3.06 8.25
N ASN A 119 7.08 -3.61 8.55
CA ASN A 119 6.89 -4.83 9.32
C ASN A 119 7.71 -4.84 10.62
N ASP A 120 8.46 -5.92 10.86
CA ASP A 120 9.31 -6.16 12.04
C ASP A 120 10.78 -5.80 11.83
N ALA A 121 11.11 -5.04 10.77
CA ALA A 121 12.48 -4.63 10.47
C ALA A 121 13.09 -3.84 11.66
N PRO A 122 14.16 -4.36 12.30
CA PRO A 122 14.68 -3.83 13.54
C PRO A 122 15.75 -2.75 13.34
N THR A 123 15.80 -1.77 14.24
CA THR A 123 16.91 -0.78 14.27
C THR A 123 18.01 -1.16 15.27
N LYS A 124 17.63 -1.78 16.39
CA LYS A 124 18.56 -2.18 17.45
C LYS A 124 19.51 -3.27 16.93
N GLY A 125 20.81 -3.02 17.05
CA GLY A 125 21.88 -3.87 16.52
C GLY A 125 22.33 -3.47 15.11
N PHE A 126 21.58 -2.61 14.41
CA PHE A 126 21.81 -2.24 13.02
C PHE A 126 21.92 -0.72 12.81
N GLN A 127 21.98 0.05 13.90
CA GLN A 127 21.85 1.52 13.88
C GLN A 127 22.84 2.21 12.96
N GLN A 128 24.06 1.68 12.84
CA GLN A 128 25.08 2.26 11.97
C GLN A 128 24.63 2.24 10.51
N ASP A 129 24.00 1.16 10.07
CA ASP A 129 23.60 0.95 8.68
C ASP A 129 22.21 1.52 8.39
N VAL A 130 21.24 1.25 9.28
CA VAL A 130 19.83 1.53 8.99
C VAL A 130 19.26 2.69 9.78
N GLY A 131 20.01 3.30 10.70
CA GLY A 131 19.54 4.40 11.55
C GLY A 131 18.72 3.91 12.75
N GLN A 132 18.27 4.86 13.58
CA GLN A 132 17.56 4.61 14.83
C GLN A 132 16.12 5.08 14.80
N ARG A 133 15.81 6.11 13.99
CA ARG A 133 14.51 6.75 14.00
C ARG A 133 13.49 5.96 13.17
N THR A 134 12.24 6.03 13.60
CA THR A 134 11.08 5.51 12.87
C THR A 134 9.91 6.45 13.14
N ASP A 135 9.42 7.12 12.11
CA ASP A 135 8.28 8.06 12.19
C ASP A 135 7.00 7.38 11.68
N VAL A 136 7.12 6.54 10.65
CA VAL A 136 6.03 5.74 10.10
C VAL A 136 6.48 4.29 9.94
N ARG A 137 5.63 3.36 10.37
CA ARG A 137 5.84 1.93 10.17
C ARG A 137 4.63 1.29 9.50
N VAL A 138 4.83 0.74 8.30
CA VAL A 138 3.79 0.06 7.52
C VAL A 138 3.86 -1.43 7.81
N VAL A 139 2.77 -2.03 8.27
CA VAL A 139 2.76 -3.39 8.82
C VAL A 139 1.71 -4.23 8.10
N ALA A 140 2.16 -5.33 7.49
CA ALA A 140 1.25 -6.35 6.98
C ALA A 140 0.56 -7.07 8.14
N HIS A 141 -0.70 -7.46 7.95
CA HIS A 141 -1.47 -8.22 8.94
C HIS A 141 -0.74 -9.47 9.45
N SER A 142 0.00 -10.15 8.57
CA SER A 142 0.79 -11.35 8.88
C SER A 142 2.02 -11.06 9.76
N SER A 143 2.49 -9.82 9.81
CA SER A 143 3.65 -9.39 10.60
C SER A 143 3.26 -8.90 12.00
N LEU A 144 1.96 -8.79 12.32
CA LEU A 144 1.48 -8.23 13.59
C LEU A 144 2.13 -8.90 14.81
N GLN A 145 2.19 -10.23 14.84
CA GLN A 145 2.74 -10.96 15.97
C GLN A 145 4.24 -10.69 16.16
N ARG A 146 5.03 -10.66 15.07
CA ARG A 146 6.48 -10.39 15.16
C ARG A 146 6.75 -8.96 15.60
N VAL A 147 5.95 -8.01 15.11
CA VAL A 147 5.99 -6.61 15.55
C VAL A 147 5.70 -6.50 17.06
N LEU A 148 4.71 -7.25 17.57
CA LEU A 148 4.36 -7.26 18.99
C LEU A 148 5.45 -7.86 19.90
N GLN A 149 6.26 -8.79 19.39
CA GLN A 149 7.40 -9.32 20.13
C GLN A 149 8.49 -8.26 20.32
N SER A 150 8.61 -7.30 19.39
CA SER A 150 9.59 -6.22 19.44
C SER A 150 9.10 -5.00 20.23
N ARG A 151 8.80 -5.22 21.52
CA ARG A 151 8.20 -4.21 22.42
C ARG A 151 8.96 -2.89 22.45
N GLN A 152 10.29 -2.96 22.57
CA GLN A 152 11.13 -1.76 22.63
C GLN A 152 11.00 -0.92 21.36
N GLN A 153 10.87 -1.55 20.18
CA GLN A 153 10.73 -0.81 18.93
C GLN A 153 9.36 -0.18 18.75
N LEU A 154 8.30 -0.82 19.29
CA LEU A 154 6.95 -0.25 19.29
C LEU A 154 6.83 0.95 20.21
N LEU A 155 7.51 0.92 21.36
CA LEU A 155 7.34 1.91 22.43
C LEU A 155 8.36 3.06 22.41
N ASN A 156 9.50 2.91 21.73
CA ASN A 156 10.60 3.91 21.70
C ASN A 156 10.33 5.16 20.84
N GLY A 157 9.08 5.59 20.68
CA GLY A 157 8.78 6.83 19.97
C GLY A 157 7.30 7.06 19.68
N SER A 158 6.97 8.26 19.22
CA SER A 158 5.63 8.66 18.80
C SER A 158 5.35 8.28 17.34
N GLN A 159 5.75 7.08 16.93
CA GLN A 159 5.61 6.61 15.54
C GLN A 159 4.15 6.34 15.17
N VAL A 160 3.85 6.46 13.87
CA VAL A 160 2.57 6.07 13.27
C VAL A 160 2.68 4.64 12.76
N LEU A 161 1.77 3.77 13.19
CA LEU A 161 1.68 2.39 12.69
C LEU A 161 0.50 2.27 11.74
N ILE A 162 0.76 1.92 10.48
CA ILE A 162 -0.26 1.76 9.44
C ILE A 162 -0.36 0.29 9.07
N PHE A 163 -1.49 -0.34 9.40
CA PHE A 163 -1.75 -1.75 9.15
C PHE A 163 -2.54 -1.99 7.86
N TRP A 164 -2.14 -2.99 7.10
CA TRP A 164 -2.84 -3.43 5.89
C TRP A 164 -3.05 -4.95 5.90
N GLY A 165 -4.10 -5.41 5.22
CA GLY A 165 -4.38 -6.83 5.11
C GLY A 165 -5.71 -7.15 4.42
N PRO A 166 -6.02 -8.44 4.23
CA PRO A 166 -7.27 -8.88 3.65
C PRO A 166 -8.48 -8.31 4.39
N SER A 167 -9.53 -8.01 3.62
CA SER A 167 -10.76 -7.43 4.20
C SER A 167 -11.39 -8.35 5.25
N SER A 168 -11.23 -9.67 5.14
CA SER A 168 -11.71 -10.68 6.10
C SER A 168 -11.05 -10.55 7.48
N CYS A 169 -9.73 -10.37 7.53
CA CYS A 169 -8.97 -10.29 8.77
C CYS A 169 -9.03 -8.85 9.37
N MET A 170 -9.41 -7.82 8.57
CA MET A 170 -9.48 -6.39 8.95
C MET A 170 -10.90 -5.84 9.19
N ARG A 171 -11.92 -6.71 9.29
CA ARG A 171 -13.32 -6.31 9.51
C ARG A 171 -13.52 -5.65 10.87
N ARG A 172 -14.47 -4.71 10.93
CA ARG A 172 -14.83 -3.98 12.16
C ARG A 172 -16.05 -4.54 12.89
N ASP A 173 -16.72 -5.54 12.32
CA ASP A 173 -17.94 -6.15 12.86
C ASP A 173 -17.66 -7.19 13.95
N GLY A 174 -16.48 -7.12 14.59
CA GLY A 174 -16.03 -8.11 15.57
C GLY A 174 -15.50 -9.41 14.97
N ARG A 175 -15.59 -9.64 13.65
CA ARG A 175 -15.04 -10.84 12.99
C ARG A 175 -13.63 -10.68 12.45
N GLY A 176 -13.12 -9.45 12.37
CA GLY A 176 -11.76 -9.17 11.91
C GLY A 176 -10.75 -9.37 13.03
N GLN A 177 -10.13 -10.55 13.11
CA GLN A 177 -9.22 -10.90 14.21
C GLN A 177 -8.06 -9.90 14.38
N ILE A 178 -7.51 -9.42 13.26
CA ILE A 178 -6.42 -8.45 13.28
C ILE A 178 -6.93 -7.10 13.76
N TYR A 179 -8.08 -6.64 13.25
CA TYR A 179 -8.68 -5.38 13.71
C TYR A 179 -9.03 -5.41 15.21
N ASN A 180 -9.56 -6.53 15.70
CA ASN A 180 -9.87 -6.72 17.12
C ASN A 180 -8.61 -6.63 17.98
N THR A 181 -7.52 -7.27 17.53
CA THR A 181 -6.22 -7.21 18.21
C THR A 181 -5.68 -5.78 18.24
N LEU A 182 -5.75 -5.05 17.12
CA LEU A 182 -5.33 -3.64 17.04
C LEU A 182 -6.18 -2.75 17.97
N ARG A 183 -7.48 -3.02 18.09
CA ARG A 183 -8.35 -2.30 19.02
C ARG A 183 -7.93 -2.54 20.47
N LEU A 184 -7.64 -3.79 20.84
CA LEU A 184 -7.12 -4.12 22.17
C LEU A 184 -5.76 -3.47 22.44
N MET A 185 -4.85 -3.51 21.47
CA MET A 185 -3.55 -2.82 21.55
C MET A 185 -3.72 -1.34 21.84
N ASN A 186 -4.63 -0.65 21.14
CA ASN A 186 -4.84 0.77 21.37
C ASN A 186 -5.45 1.06 22.75
N GLN A 187 -6.24 0.14 23.31
CA GLN A 187 -6.78 0.29 24.66
C GLN A 187 -5.68 0.15 25.72
N LEU A 188 -4.75 -0.77 25.51
CA LEU A 188 -3.64 -1.04 26.44
C LEU A 188 -2.50 -0.04 26.30
N LEU A 189 -2.26 0.46 25.08
CA LEU A 189 -1.16 1.36 24.73
C LEU A 189 -1.72 2.59 24.02
N PRO A 190 -2.44 3.49 24.72
CA PRO A 190 -3.16 4.61 24.12
C PRO A 190 -2.24 5.67 23.49
N LYS A 191 -0.94 5.64 23.82
CA LYS A 191 0.08 6.48 23.18
C LYS A 191 0.39 6.04 21.74
N LEU A 192 0.09 4.79 21.37
CA LEU A 192 0.30 4.31 20.01
C LEU A 192 -0.69 4.95 19.04
N ARG A 193 -0.16 5.39 17.90
CA ARG A 193 -0.96 5.94 16.81
C ARG A 193 -1.23 4.86 15.77
N LEU A 194 -2.31 4.11 15.96
CA LEU A 194 -2.67 2.97 15.11
C LEU A 194 -3.66 3.37 14.02
N PHE A 195 -3.30 3.11 12.77
CA PHE A 195 -4.11 3.35 11.58
C PHE A 195 -4.27 2.04 10.79
N VAL A 196 -5.40 1.93 10.09
CA VAL A 196 -5.65 0.84 9.14
C VAL A 196 -5.95 1.41 7.77
N ILE A 197 -5.46 0.73 6.74
CA ILE A 197 -5.83 1.01 5.35
C ILE A 197 -7.27 0.50 5.14
N SER A 198 -8.16 1.41 4.74
CA SER A 198 -9.56 1.07 4.48
C SER A 198 -9.71 0.15 3.28
N ARG A 199 -10.79 -0.64 3.23
CA ARG A 199 -11.11 -1.52 2.09
C ARG A 199 -11.09 -0.77 0.75
N ILE A 200 -11.65 0.45 0.72
CA ILE A 200 -11.67 1.26 -0.50
C ILE A 200 -10.25 1.67 -0.92
N LYS A 201 -9.40 2.03 0.03
CA LYS A 201 -8.00 2.39 -0.27
C LYS A 201 -7.19 1.17 -0.72
N MET A 202 -7.43 -0.02 -0.15
CA MET A 202 -6.85 -1.27 -0.64
C MET A 202 -7.21 -1.53 -2.11
N LEU A 203 -8.48 -1.37 -2.49
CA LEU A 203 -8.91 -1.54 -3.88
C LEU A 203 -8.25 -0.53 -4.82
N LYS A 204 -8.04 0.72 -4.38
CA LYS A 204 -7.31 1.73 -5.16
C LYS A 204 -5.84 1.35 -5.37
N PHE A 205 -5.20 0.71 -4.39
CA PHE A 205 -3.84 0.20 -4.58
C PHE A 205 -3.81 -0.94 -5.61
N ASP A 206 -4.82 -1.80 -5.60
CA ASP A 206 -4.95 -2.86 -6.61
C ASP A 206 -5.13 -2.27 -8.02
N GLU A 207 -5.98 -1.25 -8.13
CA GLU A 207 -6.23 -0.52 -9.37
C GLU A 207 -4.95 0.16 -9.86
N SER A 208 -4.22 0.85 -8.99
CA SER A 208 -2.95 1.47 -9.37
C SER A 208 -1.92 0.46 -9.88
N PHE A 209 -1.85 -0.74 -9.30
CA PHE A 209 -0.96 -1.80 -9.81
C PHE A 209 -1.39 -2.26 -11.20
N LYS A 210 -2.69 -2.42 -11.41
CA LYS A 210 -3.25 -2.80 -12.71
C LYS A 210 -3.01 -1.73 -13.78
N GLU A 211 -3.16 -0.45 -13.44
CA GLU A 211 -2.90 0.67 -14.34
C GLU A 211 -1.42 0.72 -14.76
N GLU A 212 -0.51 0.51 -13.81
CA GLU A 212 0.93 0.59 -14.06
C GLU A 212 1.49 -0.64 -14.81
N THR A 213 0.87 -1.81 -14.65
CA THR A 213 1.40 -3.07 -15.19
C THR A 213 0.55 -3.67 -16.31
N GLY A 214 -0.69 -3.21 -16.48
CA GLY A 214 -1.70 -3.84 -17.33
C GLY A 214 -2.26 -5.15 -16.78
N ILE A 215 -1.82 -5.62 -15.60
CA ILE A 215 -2.16 -6.93 -15.06
C ILE A 215 -2.88 -6.78 -13.71
N ASP A 216 -4.03 -7.44 -13.58
CA ASP A 216 -4.74 -7.49 -12.30
C ASP A 216 -4.04 -8.45 -11.33
N ARG A 217 -3.85 -8.04 -10.07
CA ARG A 217 -3.25 -8.90 -9.04
C ARG A 217 -4.05 -10.20 -8.84
N LYS A 218 -5.38 -10.16 -8.94
CA LYS A 218 -6.27 -11.30 -8.74
C LYS A 218 -6.13 -12.29 -9.88
N THR A 219 -6.12 -11.78 -11.12
CA THR A 219 -5.93 -12.61 -12.31
C THR A 219 -4.53 -13.26 -12.32
N SER A 220 -3.53 -12.57 -11.78
CA SER A 220 -2.18 -13.11 -11.61
C SER A 220 -1.95 -13.91 -10.31
N ASN A 221 -3.03 -14.15 -9.55
CA ASN A 221 -3.05 -14.83 -8.25
C ASN A 221 -1.95 -14.37 -7.28
N SER A 222 -1.68 -13.06 -7.25
CA SER A 222 -0.59 -12.46 -6.48
C SER A 222 -1.09 -11.45 -5.47
N TRP A 223 -0.22 -11.15 -4.50
CA TRP A 223 -0.43 -10.11 -3.51
C TRP A 223 0.59 -8.99 -3.72
N LEU A 224 0.15 -7.75 -3.53
CA LEU A 224 1.04 -6.60 -3.44
C LEU A 224 1.92 -6.75 -2.19
N SER A 225 3.20 -6.44 -2.32
CA SER A 225 4.13 -6.50 -1.20
C SER A 225 3.90 -5.34 -0.22
N THR A 226 4.46 -5.47 1.00
CA THR A 226 4.52 -4.31 1.91
C THR A 226 5.31 -3.15 1.29
N GLY A 227 6.28 -3.45 0.41
CA GLY A 227 7.03 -2.47 -0.36
C GLY A 227 6.11 -1.61 -1.24
N TRP A 228 5.19 -2.24 -1.97
CA TRP A 228 4.19 -1.52 -2.77
C TRP A 228 3.35 -0.55 -1.93
N PHE A 229 2.74 -1.05 -0.85
CA PHE A 229 1.93 -0.21 0.03
C PHE A 229 2.74 0.94 0.63
N THR A 230 3.98 0.68 1.04
CA THR A 230 4.84 1.71 1.65
C THR A 230 5.25 2.77 0.63
N MET A 231 5.57 2.36 -0.60
CA MET A 231 5.91 3.30 -1.68
C MET A 231 4.71 4.19 -2.02
N ALA A 232 3.52 3.60 -2.19
CA ALA A 232 2.30 4.36 -2.48
C ALA A 232 1.92 5.31 -1.33
N ILE A 233 2.13 4.91 -0.07
CA ILE A 233 1.97 5.79 1.10
C ILE A 233 2.98 6.94 1.05
N ALA A 234 4.25 6.66 0.74
CA ALA A 234 5.30 7.67 0.70
C ALA A 234 5.00 8.73 -0.38
N LEU A 235 4.45 8.33 -1.54
CA LEU A 235 4.03 9.26 -2.60
C LEU A 235 2.93 10.24 -2.15
N GLU A 236 2.08 9.85 -1.19
CA GLU A 236 1.05 10.74 -0.63
C GLU A 236 1.55 11.58 0.56
N LEU A 237 2.67 11.16 1.16
CA LEU A 237 3.18 11.72 2.42
C LEU A 237 4.33 12.72 2.19
N CYS A 238 5.11 12.52 1.14
CA CYS A 238 6.45 13.08 1.00
C CYS A 238 6.61 13.91 -0.28
N ASP A 239 7.33 15.04 -0.21
CA ASP A 239 7.71 15.80 -1.42
C ASP A 239 8.91 15.15 -2.15
N MET A 240 9.80 14.51 -1.40
CA MET A 240 10.98 13.76 -1.86
C MET A 240 11.12 12.44 -1.11
N ILE A 241 11.46 11.37 -1.83
CA ILE A 241 11.66 10.03 -1.27
C ILE A 241 13.09 9.56 -1.54
N ASN A 242 13.84 9.35 -0.48
CA ASN A 242 15.12 8.65 -0.50
C ASN A 242 14.86 7.18 -0.13
N LEU A 243 15.01 6.27 -1.10
CA LEU A 243 14.70 4.85 -0.97
C LEU A 243 15.99 4.04 -0.79
N TYR A 244 16.15 3.44 0.39
CA TYR A 244 17.36 2.73 0.80
C TYR A 244 17.15 1.20 0.73
N GLY A 245 18.13 0.47 0.20
CA GLY A 245 18.09 -0.99 0.15
C GLY A 245 17.20 -1.52 -0.98
N MET A 246 17.16 -0.84 -2.12
CA MET A 246 16.36 -1.25 -3.27
C MET A 246 17.26 -1.41 -4.48
N VAL A 247 17.42 -2.63 -4.97
CA VAL A 247 18.14 -2.93 -6.21
C VAL A 247 17.32 -2.56 -7.46
N PRO A 248 17.96 -2.27 -8.61
CA PRO A 248 17.24 -2.05 -9.86
C PRO A 248 16.51 -3.32 -10.33
N PRO A 249 15.47 -3.20 -11.19
CA PRO A 249 14.61 -4.34 -11.56
C PRO A 249 15.35 -5.49 -12.27
N ASP A 250 16.43 -5.18 -12.97
CA ASP A 250 17.26 -6.12 -13.73
C ASP A 250 18.46 -6.66 -12.94
N PHE A 251 18.66 -6.23 -11.68
CA PHE A 251 19.80 -6.62 -10.85
C PHE A 251 20.03 -8.14 -10.80
N CYS A 252 18.97 -8.92 -10.55
CA CYS A 252 19.04 -10.37 -10.43
C CYS A 252 19.08 -11.12 -11.78
N ARG A 253 19.26 -10.43 -12.91
CA ARG A 253 19.46 -11.06 -14.23
C ARG A 253 20.92 -11.45 -14.46
N SER A 254 21.86 -10.67 -13.90
CA SER A 254 23.29 -10.97 -13.98
C SER A 254 23.68 -11.96 -12.88
N SER A 255 24.65 -12.84 -13.14
CA SER A 255 25.28 -13.68 -12.12
C SER A 255 26.44 -12.99 -11.39
N SER A 256 26.79 -11.76 -11.77
CA SER A 256 27.95 -11.03 -11.25
C SER A 256 27.68 -10.21 -9.99
N HIS A 257 26.45 -10.22 -9.47
CA HIS A 257 26.11 -9.45 -8.28
C HIS A 257 26.62 -10.14 -7.00
N LEU A 258 26.89 -9.35 -5.96
CA LEU A 258 27.15 -9.90 -4.64
C LEU A 258 25.89 -10.55 -4.08
N THR A 259 26.04 -11.74 -3.51
CA THR A 259 24.98 -12.44 -2.79
C THR A 259 24.80 -11.79 -1.42
N VAL A 260 23.58 -11.40 -1.09
CA VAL A 260 23.21 -10.82 0.21
C VAL A 260 21.96 -11.52 0.75
N PRO A 261 21.77 -11.59 2.08
CA PRO A 261 20.53 -12.12 2.62
C PRO A 261 19.34 -11.25 2.20
N TYR A 262 18.17 -11.87 2.05
CA TYR A 262 16.92 -11.18 1.73
C TYR A 262 16.57 -10.11 2.77
N HIS A 263 16.89 -10.36 4.04
CA HIS A 263 16.75 -9.38 5.11
C HIS A 263 18.08 -9.06 5.80
N TYR A 264 18.37 -7.77 6.06
CA TYR A 264 19.60 -7.37 6.76
C TYR A 264 19.71 -7.93 8.19
N TYR A 265 18.58 -8.25 8.80
CA TYR A 265 18.49 -8.76 10.17
C TYR A 265 18.39 -10.28 10.25
N GLU A 266 18.46 -10.97 9.11
CA GLU A 266 18.46 -12.44 9.01
C GLU A 266 19.67 -12.87 8.18
N PRO A 267 20.90 -12.81 8.73
CA PRO A 267 22.13 -13.11 7.97
C PRO A 267 22.18 -14.56 7.46
N TRP A 268 21.46 -15.46 8.12
CA TRP A 268 21.29 -16.87 7.72
C TRP A 268 19.99 -17.11 6.94
N GLY A 269 19.31 -16.04 6.53
CA GLY A 269 18.10 -16.07 5.74
C GLY A 269 18.35 -16.47 4.29
N PRO A 270 17.29 -16.59 3.49
CA PRO A 270 17.40 -16.90 2.08
C PRO A 270 18.13 -15.78 1.33
N ASP A 271 18.79 -16.13 0.23
CA ASP A 271 19.40 -15.15 -0.69
C ASP A 271 18.34 -14.20 -1.28
N GLU A 272 18.70 -12.92 -1.40
CA GLU A 272 17.81 -11.86 -1.87
C GLU A 272 17.26 -12.14 -3.28
N CYS A 273 18.14 -12.44 -4.24
CA CYS A 273 17.73 -12.64 -5.63
C CYS A 273 16.94 -13.93 -5.81
N SER A 274 17.32 -14.99 -5.09
CA SER A 274 16.58 -16.25 -5.04
C SER A 274 15.15 -16.02 -4.54
N MET A 275 14.97 -15.21 -3.49
CA MET A 275 13.65 -14.85 -2.98
C MET A 275 12.83 -14.05 -4.01
N TYR A 276 13.44 -13.03 -4.61
CA TYR A 276 12.78 -12.20 -5.63
C TYR A 276 12.33 -13.03 -6.84
N LEU A 277 13.22 -13.84 -7.40
CA LEU A 277 12.92 -14.66 -8.58
C LEU A 277 11.90 -15.76 -8.29
N SER A 278 11.97 -16.40 -7.12
CA SER A 278 11.01 -17.42 -6.70
C SER A 278 9.59 -16.86 -6.59
N HIS A 279 9.44 -15.71 -5.92
CA HIS A 279 8.15 -15.04 -5.80
C HIS A 279 7.66 -14.49 -7.14
N GLU A 280 8.55 -13.88 -7.94
CA GLU A 280 8.19 -13.32 -9.25
C GLU A 280 7.68 -14.39 -10.22
N ARG A 281 8.22 -15.60 -10.18
CA ARG A 281 7.85 -16.69 -11.10
C ARG A 281 6.71 -17.56 -10.61
N SER A 282 6.38 -17.51 -9.32
CA SER A 282 5.34 -18.35 -8.76
C SER A 282 3.96 -18.08 -9.39
N ARG A 283 3.14 -19.14 -9.41
CA ARG A 283 1.74 -19.15 -9.87
C ARG A 283 0.78 -19.69 -8.80
N HIS A 284 1.31 -20.15 -7.67
CA HIS A 284 0.56 -20.79 -6.60
C HIS A 284 0.99 -20.26 -5.23
N GLY A 285 0.04 -20.13 -4.30
CA GLY A 285 0.26 -19.64 -2.95
C GLY A 285 0.34 -18.11 -2.85
N SER A 286 0.70 -17.61 -1.66
CA SER A 286 0.83 -16.18 -1.41
C SER A 286 2.20 -15.69 -1.86
N HIS A 287 2.31 -15.29 -3.14
CA HIS A 287 3.54 -14.73 -3.71
C HIS A 287 3.37 -13.27 -4.13
N HIS A 288 4.49 -12.60 -4.31
CA HIS A 288 4.58 -11.18 -4.67
C HIS A 288 5.22 -11.03 -6.04
N ARG A 289 4.98 -9.90 -6.71
CA ARG A 289 5.64 -9.58 -7.98
C ARG A 289 6.75 -8.56 -7.75
N PHE A 290 7.76 -8.95 -6.95
CA PHE A 290 8.81 -8.03 -6.47
C PHE A 290 9.59 -7.34 -7.59
N ILE A 291 9.87 -8.02 -8.69
CA ILE A 291 10.57 -7.44 -9.83
C ILE A 291 9.63 -6.52 -10.60
N THR A 292 8.38 -6.94 -10.79
CA THR A 292 7.35 -6.09 -11.42
C THR A 292 7.11 -4.80 -10.63
N GLU A 293 6.98 -4.87 -9.30
CA GLU A 293 6.85 -3.69 -8.44
C GLU A 293 8.06 -2.75 -8.57
N LYS A 294 9.28 -3.30 -8.59
CA LYS A 294 10.52 -2.50 -8.81
C LYS A 294 10.51 -1.80 -10.17
N MET A 295 10.01 -2.44 -11.23
CA MET A 295 9.88 -1.80 -12.55
C MET A 295 8.96 -0.58 -12.47
N VAL A 296 7.84 -0.69 -11.75
CA VAL A 296 6.93 0.45 -11.53
C VAL A 296 7.61 1.56 -10.74
N PHE A 297 8.33 1.23 -9.67
CA PHE A 297 9.05 2.24 -8.87
C PHE A 297 10.13 2.97 -9.69
N SER A 298 10.85 2.23 -10.54
CA SER A 298 11.80 2.80 -11.51
C SER A 298 11.10 3.75 -12.49
N ASN A 299 9.93 3.38 -13.02
CA ASN A 299 9.14 4.25 -13.90
C ASN A 299 8.63 5.50 -13.18
N TRP A 300 8.16 5.38 -11.93
CA TRP A 300 7.74 6.53 -11.12
C TRP A 300 8.89 7.52 -10.90
N ALA A 301 10.08 7.01 -10.59
CA ALA A 301 11.28 7.82 -10.36
C ALA A 301 11.76 8.61 -11.58
N ARG A 302 11.29 8.28 -12.81
CA ARG A 302 11.56 9.12 -13.99
C ARG A 302 10.84 10.47 -13.96
N THR A 303 9.76 10.59 -13.19
CA THR A 303 8.91 11.80 -13.17
C THR A 303 8.63 12.35 -11.79
N LEU A 304 8.91 11.57 -10.75
CA LEU A 304 8.70 11.92 -9.34
C LEU A 304 10.06 11.99 -8.65
N ASN A 305 10.12 12.72 -7.54
CA ASN A 305 11.36 12.98 -6.80
C ASN A 305 11.74 11.80 -5.90
N ILE A 306 12.20 10.72 -6.53
CA ILE A 306 12.57 9.45 -5.89
C ILE A 306 14.04 9.16 -6.21
N HIS A 307 14.85 8.96 -5.18
CA HIS A 307 16.27 8.63 -5.29
C HIS A 307 16.54 7.26 -4.65
N PHE A 308 17.35 6.43 -5.30
CA PHE A 308 17.66 5.08 -4.82
C PHE A 308 19.08 5.00 -4.28
N TYR A 309 19.21 4.26 -3.19
CA TYR A 309 20.50 4.04 -2.55
C TYR A 309 20.65 2.61 -2.01
N GLN A 310 21.91 2.17 -1.87
CA GLN A 310 22.29 0.81 -1.46
C GLN A 310 21.58 -0.27 -2.30
N PRO A 311 21.96 -0.42 -3.59
CA PRO A 311 22.96 0.36 -4.34
C PRO A 311 22.43 1.71 -4.84
N ASP A 312 23.33 2.63 -5.19
CA ASP A 312 22.97 3.88 -5.86
C ASP A 312 22.71 3.63 -7.35
N TRP A 313 21.54 4.02 -7.85
CA TRP A 313 21.18 3.90 -9.25
C TRP A 313 20.05 4.85 -9.63
N GLU A 314 19.94 5.13 -10.93
CA GLU A 314 18.86 5.94 -11.50
C GLU A 314 18.17 5.18 -12.63
N PRO A 315 16.86 5.38 -12.85
CA PRO A 315 16.16 4.83 -13.99
C PRO A 315 16.81 5.30 -15.30
N ALA A 316 16.95 4.40 -16.28
CA ALA A 316 17.41 4.79 -17.61
C ALA A 316 16.54 5.94 -18.17
N ALA A 317 17.19 6.96 -18.70
CA ALA A 317 16.54 8.13 -19.27
C ALA A 317 15.53 7.71 -20.34
N THR A 318 14.36 8.32 -20.34
CA THR A 318 13.41 8.17 -21.43
C THR A 318 14.09 8.73 -22.68
N MET A 319 14.39 7.88 -23.67
CA MET A 319 14.93 8.31 -24.96
C MET A 319 13.92 9.27 -25.61
N THR A 320 14.04 10.57 -25.36
CA THR A 320 13.39 11.61 -26.15
C THR A 320 14.04 11.55 -27.51
N GLY A 321 13.29 11.12 -28.52
CA GLY A 321 13.80 10.79 -29.86
C GLY A 321 14.88 11.74 -30.37
N GLY A 322 16.13 11.28 -30.31
CA GLY A 322 17.24 11.89 -31.00
C GLY A 322 17.21 11.45 -32.45
N ASN A 323 17.11 12.43 -33.37
CA ASN A 323 17.25 12.28 -34.81
C ASN A 323 18.39 11.32 -35.16
N SER A 324 18.04 10.09 -35.52
CA SER A 324 18.90 9.20 -36.30
C SER A 324 18.28 9.12 -37.68
N SER A 325 18.88 9.86 -38.61
CA SER A 325 18.58 9.78 -40.04
C SER A 325 18.85 8.36 -40.54
N ALA A 326 17.79 7.56 -40.66
CA ALA A 326 17.75 6.33 -41.44
C ALA A 326 16.48 6.35 -42.31
N PRO A 327 16.56 5.96 -43.60
CA PRO A 327 15.51 6.24 -44.55
C PRO A 327 14.29 5.35 -44.33
N ALA A 328 13.12 5.99 -44.38
CA ALA A 328 11.82 5.37 -44.20
C ALA A 328 11.51 4.32 -45.28
N ARG A 329 11.04 3.15 -44.86
CA ARG A 329 10.10 2.33 -45.65
C ARG A 329 8.78 2.20 -44.91
N SER A 330 7.77 2.67 -45.62
CA SER A 330 6.32 2.72 -45.42
C SER A 330 5.67 1.45 -44.83
N GLY A 331 4.66 1.63 -43.97
CA GLY A 331 3.61 0.61 -43.80
C GLY A 331 2.79 0.67 -42.50
N ASP A 332 1.66 1.40 -42.56
CA ASP A 332 0.41 1.24 -41.81
C ASP A 332 0.23 1.87 -40.40
N PRO A 333 -0.74 2.81 -40.21
CA PRO A 333 -0.94 3.56 -38.98
C PRO A 333 -2.09 3.01 -38.14
N ARG A 334 -1.84 2.82 -36.83
CA ARG A 334 -2.76 3.14 -35.72
C ARG A 334 -2.12 2.74 -34.37
N TYR A 335 -1.18 3.55 -33.93
CA TYR A 335 -0.80 3.64 -32.52
C TYR A 335 -0.67 5.12 -32.17
N ARG A 336 -1.61 5.65 -31.40
CA ARG A 336 -1.51 6.98 -30.78
C ARG A 336 -1.10 6.77 -29.32
N PRO A 337 0.02 7.34 -28.85
CA PRO A 337 0.29 7.44 -27.42
C PRO A 337 -0.66 8.50 -26.83
N SER A 338 -1.43 8.16 -25.80
CA SER A 338 -2.21 9.16 -25.07
C SER A 338 -1.26 9.99 -24.20
N GLN A 339 -1.27 11.30 -24.43
CA GLN A 339 -0.61 12.29 -23.60
C GLN A 339 -1.35 12.40 -22.26
N ARG A 340 -0.58 12.52 -21.17
CA ARG A 340 -1.04 12.88 -19.82
C ARG A 340 -1.97 14.09 -19.87
N ALA A 341 -3.13 13.97 -19.21
CA ALA A 341 -3.85 15.10 -18.65
C ALA A 341 -3.83 14.97 -17.13
N SER A 342 -3.14 15.90 -16.48
CA SER A 342 -3.25 16.19 -15.05
C SER A 342 -4.68 16.68 -14.79
N GLY A 343 -5.47 15.93 -14.02
CA GLY A 343 -6.83 16.32 -13.70
C GLY A 343 -7.47 15.42 -12.64
N ASN A 344 -7.83 16.02 -11.51
CA ASN A 344 -8.65 15.42 -10.47
C ASN A 344 -9.95 14.86 -11.06
N LEU A 345 -10.29 13.59 -10.81
CA LEU A 345 -11.69 13.14 -10.86
C LEU A 345 -11.88 11.87 -10.00
N TRP A 346 -12.36 12.05 -8.76
CA TRP A 346 -12.91 10.98 -7.94
C TRP A 346 -14.42 10.97 -8.09
N THR A 347 -14.98 10.13 -8.96
CA THR A 347 -16.40 9.74 -8.88
C THR A 347 -16.61 8.44 -9.64
N VAL A 348 -16.88 7.33 -8.94
CA VAL A 348 -17.65 6.20 -9.48
C VAL A 348 -18.55 5.63 -8.38
N SER A 349 -19.70 5.16 -8.84
CA SER A 349 -20.99 4.87 -8.21
C SER A 349 -21.03 3.72 -7.20
N ARG A 350 -22.08 3.78 -6.36
CA ARG A 350 -22.54 2.70 -5.49
C ARG A 350 -23.30 1.67 -6.32
N GLU A 351 -22.95 0.40 -6.20
CA GLU A 351 -23.88 -0.74 -6.15
C GLU A 351 -23.09 -2.07 -6.09
N GLN A 352 -23.23 -2.80 -4.99
CA GLN A 352 -23.52 -4.24 -4.92
C GLN A 352 -23.07 -4.86 -3.58
N ILE A 353 -24.01 -5.60 -3.01
CA ILE A 353 -24.17 -6.02 -1.61
C ILE A 353 -24.16 -7.57 -1.56
N SER A 354 -23.59 -8.12 -0.46
CA SER A 354 -23.93 -9.36 0.28
C SER A 354 -24.01 -10.74 -0.41
N SER A 355 -23.35 -11.75 0.18
CA SER A 355 -24.02 -12.86 0.89
C SER A 355 -23.04 -13.67 1.78
N LEU A 356 -23.60 -14.54 2.63
CA LEU A 356 -23.09 -15.13 3.88
C LEU A 356 -22.39 -16.50 3.71
N ALA A 357 -21.54 -16.89 4.68
CA ALA A 357 -21.47 -18.25 5.21
C ALA A 357 -20.76 -18.29 6.58
N THR A 358 -21.13 -19.28 7.41
CA THR A 358 -20.84 -19.47 8.84
C THR A 358 -19.89 -20.67 9.04
N VAL A 359 -19.29 -20.80 10.26
CA VAL A 359 -18.58 -21.99 10.84
C VAL A 359 -17.03 -21.99 10.60
N ASN A 360 -16.08 -22.28 11.52
CA ASN A 360 -16.00 -22.92 12.86
C ASN A 360 -14.86 -22.30 13.73
N VAL A 361 -15.00 -22.25 15.07
CA VAL A 361 -14.32 -21.29 16.00
C VAL A 361 -13.16 -21.86 16.85
N LEU A 362 -12.74 -23.12 16.67
CA LEU A 362 -11.89 -23.77 17.70
C LEU A 362 -10.37 -23.57 17.53
N GLY A 363 -9.85 -23.33 16.33
CA GLY A 363 -8.41 -23.12 16.07
C GLY A 363 -7.88 -21.74 16.51
N SER A 364 -8.71 -20.70 16.38
CA SER A 364 -8.37 -19.29 16.64
C SER A 364 -8.07 -18.98 18.12
N ARG A 365 -8.70 -19.70 19.06
CA ARG A 365 -8.65 -19.35 20.49
C ARG A 365 -7.26 -19.50 21.13
N ARG A 366 -6.42 -20.44 20.69
CA ARG A 366 -5.09 -20.67 21.29
C ARG A 366 -4.09 -19.59 20.89
N THR A 367 -4.11 -19.14 19.64
CA THR A 367 -3.22 -18.08 19.13
C THR A 367 -3.68 -16.70 19.61
N GLU A 368 -4.99 -16.47 19.67
CA GLU A 368 -5.59 -15.27 20.28
C GLU A 368 -5.19 -15.15 21.75
N GLN A 369 -5.21 -16.24 22.51
CA GLN A 369 -4.73 -16.25 23.88
C GLN A 369 -3.24 -15.89 24.00
N ALA A 370 -2.38 -16.37 23.08
CA ALA A 370 -0.95 -16.04 23.10
C ALA A 370 -0.68 -14.56 22.78
N VAL A 371 -1.39 -13.99 21.80
CA VAL A 371 -1.32 -12.57 21.47
C VAL A 371 -1.88 -11.73 22.62
N ASN A 372 -3.06 -12.06 23.15
CA ASN A 372 -3.67 -11.36 24.27
C ASN A 372 -2.80 -11.42 25.54
N ARG A 373 -2.09 -12.53 25.80
CA ARG A 373 -1.11 -12.62 26.90
C ARG A 373 0.07 -11.70 26.67
N THR A 374 0.62 -11.68 25.46
CA THR A 374 1.72 -10.78 25.08
C THR A 374 1.31 -9.31 25.22
N LEU A 375 0.06 -8.99 24.87
CA LEU A 375 -0.50 -7.64 25.01
C LEU A 375 -0.73 -7.23 26.47
N ARG A 376 -1.24 -8.12 27.32
CA ARG A 376 -1.39 -7.82 28.76
C ARG A 376 -0.06 -7.55 29.43
N HIS A 377 0.93 -8.40 29.15
CA HIS A 377 2.26 -8.19 29.69
C HIS A 377 2.90 -6.89 29.13
N LEU A 378 2.43 -6.35 28.00
CA LEU A 378 2.89 -5.08 27.40
C LEU A 378 2.33 -3.85 28.12
N ALA A 379 1.21 -4.02 28.83
CA ALA A 379 0.53 -2.97 29.57
C ALA A 379 1.01 -2.86 31.03
N GLU A 380 1.61 -3.93 31.55
CA GLU A 380 2.40 -3.98 32.78
C GLU A 380 3.81 -3.46 32.51
#